data_AF-A0A2U3C972-F1
#
_entry.id   AF-A0A2U3C972-F1
#
_cell.length_a   1.000
_cell.length_b   1.000
_cell.length_c   1.000
_cell.angle_alpha   90.00
_cell.angle_beta   90.00
_cell.angle_gamma   90.00
#
_symmetry.space_group_name_H-M   'P 1'
#
loop_
_entity.id
_entity.type
_entity.pdbx_description
1 polymer ?
#
loop_
_entity_poly.entity_id
_entity_poly.type
_entity_poly.pdbx_seq_one_letter_code
_entity_poly.pdbx_strand_id
1 'polypeptide(L)'
;MVFRPRPMRRLAVMATATALALGAMTGAANATSPASSTVKPPERVTTRQGVLFAKPAAAGATTGEGKAAATGWAEPSSMTAQTYSMALLTFDDQGGTSVASGADEYRQLLDIGDVSGGKGDDLLAITESGQFRLFPSTYSRPSSKYLVIGWGWQTYNQVAVVGDLTGDGRPDLVARDTHGRLWFYPSRNSLTQPFGPRVQVGSGWNMYDQVVGAAHFDGTATGSLLARDQQGRLWLYDGRGDGTFGPRKLVDAGWGTYNQLIGLDYNGDGHGDVIARTESGDLYAYESDGAGGLTAPTRIGSDWSEYNALGNEGHQPDFGKGEIFARYSNGDAYWYTSEENGKLDTRSTAATGFTPATWPTMTATVAPTDNGMTDIATIAYDHALTYLEAFTSGTIPTVAYNVVVGPGDLNGDGKPDLLGRNPSGYLWFIPGDGKGSTDGKPVSLGGGWNAYNHIVGAGDLTGDGVPDIVATTPGGTLYLYPGLGNGAFGSRRAIGSGWQMYGRIAAPGDLTGDGKSDLVAVDSAGRLWLYPGLGDGTFAKREEIGTSGWNGFHDIS
;
A
#
# COMPACT_ATOMS: atom_id res chain seq x y z
N MET A 1 -35.04 -60.41 -7.54
CA MET A 1 -35.48 -59.11 -8.08
C MET A 1 -35.98 -58.26 -6.91
N VAL A 2 -35.16 -57.27 -6.53
CA VAL A 2 -35.38 -56.05 -5.74
C VAL A 2 -36.33 -56.08 -4.51
N PHE A 3 -35.72 -55.95 -3.32
CA PHE A 3 -36.31 -55.43 -2.09
C PHE A 3 -35.67 -54.05 -1.76
N ARG A 4 -36.50 -53.05 -1.40
CA ARG A 4 -36.15 -51.97 -0.43
C ARG A 4 -36.51 -52.48 0.98
N PRO A 5 -36.10 -51.90 2.15
CA PRO A 5 -35.50 -50.57 2.41
C PRO A 5 -34.30 -50.55 3.42
N ARG A 6 -33.83 -49.34 3.76
CA ARG A 6 -32.90 -48.89 4.86
C ARG A 6 -33.09 -49.68 6.19
N PRO A 7 -32.17 -49.66 7.21
CA PRO A 7 -31.20 -48.61 7.61
C PRO A 7 -29.87 -49.15 8.22
N MET A 8 -28.97 -48.28 8.73
CA MET A 8 -28.40 -48.48 10.08
C MET A 8 -27.64 -47.27 10.64
N ARG A 9 -27.85 -47.11 11.95
CA ARG A 9 -27.30 -46.16 12.90
C ARG A 9 -26.41 -46.96 13.88
N ARG A 10 -25.40 -46.28 14.43
CA ARG A 10 -24.71 -46.49 15.75
C ARG A 10 -23.61 -47.56 15.89
N LEU A 11 -22.49 -47.09 16.46
CA LEU A 11 -21.79 -47.69 17.62
C LEU A 11 -21.01 -46.53 18.30
N ALA A 12 -21.42 -45.97 19.44
CA ALA A 12 -21.34 -46.43 20.84
C ALA A 12 -19.89 -46.33 21.41
N VAL A 13 -19.65 -45.43 22.39
CA VAL A 13 -19.50 -45.73 23.86
C VAL A 13 -17.99 -45.76 24.21
N MET A 14 -17.43 -45.25 25.33
CA MET A 14 -17.83 -44.55 26.56
C MET A 14 -16.52 -43.97 27.17
N ALA A 15 -16.60 -42.89 27.96
CA ALA A 15 -16.09 -42.90 29.34
C ALA A 15 -16.53 -41.62 30.08
N THR A 16 -17.32 -41.84 31.12
CA THR A 16 -17.83 -40.90 32.12
C THR A 16 -16.80 -40.58 33.20
N ALA A 17 -16.83 -39.35 33.72
CA ALA A 17 -16.73 -39.10 35.16
C ALA A 17 -17.51 -37.82 35.53
N THR A 18 -18.42 -37.96 36.49
CA THR A 18 -19.31 -36.93 37.03
C THR A 18 -18.76 -36.44 38.36
N ALA A 19 -18.82 -35.13 38.63
CA ALA A 19 -19.05 -34.61 39.98
C ALA A 19 -19.73 -33.23 39.91
N LEU A 20 -20.96 -33.16 40.41
CA LEU A 20 -21.67 -31.93 40.76
C LEU A 20 -21.17 -31.42 42.11
N ALA A 21 -21.04 -30.10 42.24
CA ALA A 21 -21.33 -29.40 43.49
C ALA A 21 -21.85 -27.99 43.18
N LEU A 22 -23.09 -27.70 43.57
CA LEU A 22 -23.66 -26.36 43.70
C LEU A 22 -23.21 -25.76 45.03
N GLY A 23 -22.74 -24.51 45.03
CA GLY A 23 -22.43 -23.73 46.22
C GLY A 23 -22.53 -22.24 45.92
N ALA A 24 -23.12 -21.48 46.84
CA ALA A 24 -23.74 -20.17 46.65
C ALA A 24 -22.81 -18.97 46.41
N MET A 25 -23.45 -17.86 46.02
CA MET A 25 -22.94 -16.53 45.73
C MET A 25 -22.11 -15.89 46.85
N THR A 26 -21.06 -15.14 46.48
CA THR A 26 -20.72 -13.75 46.89
C THR A 26 -19.25 -13.44 46.59
N GLY A 27 -18.96 -12.22 46.15
CA GLY A 27 -17.61 -11.67 46.12
C GLY A 27 -17.16 -11.20 44.74
N ALA A 28 -17.06 -9.87 44.59
CA ALA A 28 -16.45 -9.20 43.45
C ALA A 28 -15.04 -9.75 43.16
N ALA A 29 -14.78 -10.09 41.89
CA ALA A 29 -13.45 -10.43 41.42
C ALA A 29 -13.13 -9.58 40.19
N ASN A 30 -12.04 -8.84 40.28
CA ASN A 30 -11.40 -8.08 39.22
C ASN A 30 -11.35 -8.90 37.92
N ALA A 31 -11.82 -8.30 36.83
CA ALA A 31 -11.63 -8.82 35.50
C ALA A 31 -10.13 -8.78 35.17
N THR A 32 -9.45 -9.92 35.35
CA THR A 32 -8.18 -10.19 34.67
C THR A 32 -8.50 -10.47 33.21
N SER A 33 -7.90 -9.67 32.31
CA SER A 33 -7.98 -9.84 30.86
C SER A 33 -7.75 -11.30 30.46
N PRO A 34 -8.57 -11.90 29.58
CA PRO A 34 -8.26 -13.22 29.04
C PRO A 34 -6.99 -13.13 28.20
N ALA A 35 -6.10 -14.11 28.37
CA ALA A 35 -4.87 -14.24 27.61
C ALA A 35 -5.20 -14.35 26.11
N SER A 36 -4.72 -13.37 25.33
CA SER A 36 -4.76 -13.42 23.86
C SER A 36 -3.82 -14.53 23.37
N SER A 37 -4.36 -15.51 22.65
CA SER A 37 -3.57 -16.57 22.01
C SER A 37 -2.92 -16.03 20.75
N THR A 38 -1.59 -16.06 20.68
CA THR A 38 -0.80 -15.71 19.49
C THR A 38 -1.08 -16.70 18.36
N VAL A 39 -1.84 -16.26 17.36
CA VAL A 39 -1.94 -16.98 16.08
C VAL A 39 -1.21 -16.14 15.04
N LYS A 40 0.06 -16.47 14.79
CA LYS A 40 0.75 -16.03 13.57
C LYS A 40 0.06 -16.72 12.38
N PRO A 41 -0.21 -16.03 11.26
CA PRO A 41 -0.78 -16.68 10.08
C PRO A 41 0.12 -17.83 9.59
N PRO A 42 -0.46 -18.87 8.95
CA PRO A 42 0.32 -19.97 8.40
C PRO A 42 1.25 -19.46 7.29
N GLU A 43 2.52 -19.87 7.32
CA GLU A 43 3.44 -19.70 6.20
C GLU A 43 2.85 -20.40 4.96
N ARG A 44 2.54 -19.62 3.92
CA ARG A 44 2.21 -20.16 2.61
C ARG A 44 3.50 -20.61 1.94
N VAL A 45 3.58 -21.91 1.69
CA VAL A 45 4.60 -22.52 0.82
C VAL A 45 4.43 -21.94 -0.59
N THR A 46 5.36 -21.10 -1.03
CA THR A 46 5.45 -20.64 -2.41
C THR A 46 6.14 -21.71 -3.25
N THR A 47 5.37 -22.61 -3.85
CA THR A 47 5.85 -23.39 -4.99
C THR A 47 5.00 -23.09 -6.22
N ARG A 48 5.35 -22.02 -6.95
CA ARG A 48 5.00 -21.88 -8.37
C ARG A 48 6.11 -21.15 -9.14
N GLN A 49 6.49 -21.77 -10.26
CA GLN A 49 7.44 -21.26 -11.24
C GLN A 49 6.69 -20.32 -12.18
N GLY A 50 6.94 -19.00 -12.05
CA GLY A 50 6.70 -18.05 -13.12
C GLY A 50 7.72 -18.24 -14.24
N VAL A 51 7.34 -17.89 -15.48
CA VAL A 51 8.20 -17.98 -16.66
C VAL A 51 9.44 -17.11 -16.46
N LEU A 52 10.61 -17.74 -16.57
CA LEU A 52 11.92 -17.15 -16.35
C LEU A 52 12.24 -16.15 -17.47
N PHE A 53 12.64 -14.93 -17.10
CA PHE A 53 13.33 -14.03 -18.01
C PHE A 53 14.75 -14.57 -18.23
N ALA A 54 15.31 -14.35 -19.42
CA ALA A 54 16.67 -14.74 -19.74
C ALA A 54 17.45 -13.50 -20.17
N LYS A 55 18.61 -13.25 -19.55
CA LYS A 55 19.62 -12.31 -20.03
C LYS A 55 21.05 -12.87 -19.90
N PRO A 56 22.01 -12.42 -20.72
CA PRO A 56 23.28 -13.12 -20.90
C PRO A 56 24.22 -12.99 -19.68
N ALA A 57 25.04 -14.03 -19.49
CA ALA A 57 25.81 -14.34 -18.28
C ALA A 57 26.69 -13.21 -17.70
N ALA A 58 26.59 -13.00 -16.38
CA ALA A 58 27.53 -12.20 -15.59
C ALA A 58 28.65 -13.04 -14.91
N ALA A 59 29.84 -12.44 -14.86
CA ALA A 59 31.13 -13.04 -14.53
C ALA A 59 31.37 -13.31 -13.02
N GLY A 60 32.39 -14.14 -12.74
CA GLY A 60 32.64 -14.84 -11.47
C GLY A 60 32.90 -14.01 -10.19
N ALA A 61 32.74 -14.72 -9.07
CA ALA A 61 32.71 -14.21 -7.69
C ALA A 61 34.05 -13.68 -7.13
N THR A 62 34.02 -12.57 -6.38
CA THR A 62 34.95 -12.34 -5.25
C THR A 62 34.26 -11.62 -4.08
N THR A 63 34.56 -12.04 -2.86
CA THR A 63 34.05 -11.52 -1.58
C THR A 63 34.82 -10.29 -1.11
N GLY A 64 34.14 -9.23 -0.63
CA GLY A 64 34.80 -8.18 0.15
C GLY A 64 33.91 -7.00 0.54
N GLU A 65 33.65 -6.85 1.83
CA GLU A 65 33.02 -5.66 2.44
C GLU A 65 33.95 -4.42 2.37
N GLY A 66 33.38 -3.22 2.24
CA GLY A 66 34.09 -1.94 2.40
C GLY A 66 34.65 -1.28 1.13
N LYS A 67 34.11 -1.61 -0.05
CA LYS A 67 34.53 -1.01 -1.32
C LYS A 67 33.80 0.30 -1.62
N ALA A 68 34.48 1.20 -2.34
CA ALA A 68 33.84 2.31 -3.04
C ALA A 68 32.77 1.77 -4.00
N ALA A 69 31.72 2.54 -4.26
CA ALA A 69 30.69 2.17 -5.20
C ALA A 69 31.30 1.95 -6.60
N ALA A 70 30.74 1.01 -7.36
CA ALA A 70 31.23 0.61 -8.68
C ALA A 70 31.51 1.85 -9.57
N THR A 71 32.55 1.77 -10.40
CA THR A 71 33.00 2.90 -11.27
C THR A 71 32.26 2.94 -12.61
N GLY A 72 31.35 2.01 -12.85
CA GLY A 72 30.39 2.02 -13.95
C GLY A 72 29.10 1.41 -13.41
N TRP A 73 27.99 2.12 -13.60
CA TRP A 73 26.68 1.65 -13.19
C TRP A 73 26.10 0.71 -14.25
N ALA A 74 25.50 -0.38 -13.79
CA ALA A 74 24.67 -1.25 -14.60
C ALA A 74 23.22 -0.94 -14.27
N GLU A 75 22.43 -0.72 -15.32
CA GLU A 75 20.99 -0.49 -15.25
C GLU A 75 20.26 -1.60 -14.46
N PRO A 76 19.15 -1.27 -13.78
CA PRO A 76 18.23 -2.26 -13.25
C PRO A 76 17.88 -3.27 -14.33
N SER A 77 18.17 -4.53 -14.05
CA SER A 77 18.01 -5.65 -14.97
C SER A 77 17.12 -6.75 -14.39
N SER A 78 16.79 -6.63 -13.09
CA SER A 78 15.91 -7.52 -12.38
C SER A 78 14.55 -6.87 -12.12
N MET A 79 13.51 -7.69 -12.06
CA MET A 79 12.22 -7.26 -11.54
C MET A 79 12.12 -7.69 -10.10
N THR A 80 11.56 -6.85 -9.25
CA THR A 80 11.22 -7.21 -7.88
C THR A 80 9.72 -7.20 -7.67
N ALA A 81 9.22 -7.91 -6.66
CA ALA A 81 7.81 -7.85 -6.29
C ALA A 81 7.63 -8.12 -4.79
N GLN A 82 6.49 -7.69 -4.27
CA GLN A 82 6.04 -7.98 -2.91
C GLN A 82 4.98 -9.08 -2.90
N THR A 83 5.14 -10.05 -2.01
CA THR A 83 4.13 -11.09 -1.78
C THR A 83 3.25 -10.77 -0.58
N TYR A 84 2.05 -11.37 -0.56
CA TYR A 84 1.14 -11.40 0.60
C TYR A 84 1.76 -11.85 1.92
N SER A 85 2.86 -12.62 1.87
CA SER A 85 3.53 -13.14 3.06
C SER A 85 4.65 -12.23 3.55
N MET A 86 4.62 -10.94 3.17
CA MET A 86 5.59 -9.92 3.55
C MET A 86 7.02 -10.29 3.13
N ALA A 87 7.19 -10.66 1.86
CA ALA A 87 8.50 -10.98 1.31
C ALA A 87 8.78 -10.17 0.04
N LEU A 88 9.99 -9.61 -0.01
CA LEU A 88 10.58 -9.06 -1.22
C LEU A 88 11.21 -10.17 -2.03
N LEU A 89 10.77 -10.32 -3.28
CA LEU A 89 11.33 -11.25 -4.26
C LEU A 89 12.07 -10.51 -5.35
N THR A 90 13.23 -11.01 -5.76
CA THR A 90 13.90 -10.66 -7.02
C THR A 90 13.72 -11.78 -8.01
N PHE A 91 13.32 -11.45 -9.23
CA PHE A 91 13.19 -12.38 -10.34
C PHE A 91 14.42 -12.27 -11.24
N ASP A 92 15.20 -13.34 -11.28
CA ASP A 92 16.33 -13.53 -12.18
C ASP A 92 16.18 -14.83 -12.99
N ASP A 93 17.16 -15.12 -13.85
CA ASP A 93 17.23 -16.34 -14.67
C ASP A 93 17.21 -17.66 -13.86
N GLN A 94 17.37 -17.62 -12.53
CA GLN A 94 17.34 -18.77 -11.63
C GLN A 94 15.97 -18.94 -10.93
N GLY A 95 15.02 -18.03 -11.15
CA GLY A 95 13.70 -17.99 -10.53
C GLY A 95 13.61 -16.93 -9.43
N GLY A 96 12.43 -16.80 -8.81
CA GLY A 96 12.24 -15.86 -7.71
C GLY A 96 13.11 -16.21 -6.50
N THR A 97 13.96 -15.28 -6.05
CA THR A 97 14.74 -15.39 -4.82
C THR A 97 14.27 -14.37 -3.80
N SER A 98 14.07 -14.81 -2.55
CA SER A 98 13.75 -13.89 -1.46
C SER A 98 14.97 -13.05 -1.11
N VAL A 99 14.79 -11.73 -1.03
CA VAL A 99 15.86 -10.78 -0.68
C VAL A 99 16.03 -10.68 0.82
N ALA A 100 14.92 -10.57 1.55
CA ALA A 100 14.88 -10.34 2.99
C ALA A 100 14.34 -11.55 3.74
N SER A 101 14.99 -11.94 4.84
CA SER A 101 14.51 -13.00 5.74
C SER A 101 13.63 -12.48 6.89
N GLY A 102 13.11 -11.25 6.79
CA GLY A 102 12.37 -10.55 7.83
C GLY A 102 10.85 -10.54 7.60
N ALA A 103 10.12 -9.93 8.53
CA ALA A 103 8.67 -9.69 8.45
C ALA A 103 8.39 -8.18 8.43
N ASP A 104 9.27 -7.40 7.80
CA ASP A 104 9.05 -5.97 7.64
C ASP A 104 8.29 -5.75 6.33
N GLU A 105 7.31 -4.86 6.36
CA GLU A 105 6.59 -4.40 5.18
C GLU A 105 7.28 -3.15 4.60
N TYR A 106 7.19 -3.03 3.28
CA TYR A 106 7.81 -1.93 2.55
C TYR A 106 6.75 -1.14 1.81
N ARG A 107 6.77 0.18 2.00
CA ARG A 107 5.98 1.14 1.24
C ARG A 107 6.36 1.17 -0.22
N GLN A 108 7.65 1.00 -0.48
CA GLN A 108 8.20 1.08 -1.81
C GLN A 108 9.48 0.28 -1.93
N LEU A 109 9.63 -0.37 -3.06
CA LEU A 109 10.76 -1.20 -3.44
C LEU A 109 11.37 -0.61 -4.71
N LEU A 110 12.68 -0.41 -4.70
CA LEU A 110 13.39 0.13 -5.86
C LEU A 110 14.60 -0.73 -6.17
N ASP A 111 14.77 -1.06 -7.44
CA ASP A 111 16.01 -1.60 -7.97
C ASP A 111 16.87 -0.44 -8.45
N ILE A 112 18.04 -0.29 -7.84
CA ILE A 112 19.00 0.79 -8.16
C ILE A 112 20.16 0.30 -9.05
N GLY A 113 20.14 -0.94 -9.50
CA GLY A 113 21.28 -1.58 -10.14
C GLY A 113 22.43 -1.87 -9.17
N ASP A 114 23.59 -2.27 -9.68
CA ASP A 114 24.75 -2.61 -8.85
C ASP A 114 25.57 -1.36 -8.45
N VAL A 115 25.28 -0.80 -7.28
CA VAL A 115 26.07 0.29 -6.68
C VAL A 115 27.13 -0.22 -5.71
N SER A 116 27.02 -1.44 -5.19
CA SER A 116 27.88 -2.04 -4.18
C SER A 116 29.05 -2.84 -4.77
N GLY A 117 29.01 -3.13 -6.07
CA GLY A 117 29.98 -3.96 -6.78
C GLY A 117 29.83 -5.45 -6.45
N GLY A 118 28.58 -5.86 -6.18
CA GLY A 118 28.23 -7.24 -5.89
C GLY A 118 28.02 -8.06 -7.16
N LYS A 119 27.07 -9.00 -7.14
CA LYS A 119 26.84 -9.95 -8.24
C LYS A 119 25.55 -9.72 -9.01
N GLY A 120 24.86 -8.64 -8.70
CA GLY A 120 23.59 -8.28 -9.29
C GLY A 120 23.11 -6.99 -8.64
N ASP A 121 21.84 -6.71 -8.87
CA ASP A 121 21.28 -5.42 -8.52
C ASP A 121 21.13 -5.26 -7.00
N ASP A 122 21.50 -4.08 -6.51
CA ASP A 122 21.20 -3.65 -5.16
C ASP A 122 19.78 -3.12 -5.10
N LEU A 123 19.16 -3.26 -3.93
CA LEU A 123 17.78 -2.87 -3.74
C LEU A 123 17.66 -1.81 -2.66
N LEU A 124 16.82 -0.83 -2.91
CA LEU A 124 16.38 0.12 -1.90
C LEU A 124 14.98 -0.26 -1.44
N ALA A 125 14.69 -0.03 -0.17
CA ALA A 125 13.35 -0.14 0.36
C ALA A 125 13.03 1.02 1.30
N ILE A 126 11.82 1.54 1.20
CA ILE A 126 11.25 2.50 2.13
C ILE A 126 10.26 1.74 3.01
N THR A 127 10.44 1.79 4.33
CA THR A 127 9.50 1.16 5.28
C THR A 127 8.34 2.10 5.62
N GLU A 128 7.28 1.56 6.22
CA GLU A 128 6.14 2.34 6.73
C GLU A 128 6.55 3.43 7.73
N SER A 129 7.48 3.14 8.64
CA SER A 129 8.02 4.13 9.59
C SER A 129 8.99 5.13 8.95
N GLY A 130 9.31 4.95 7.66
CA GLY A 130 10.12 5.88 6.89
C GLY A 130 11.61 5.66 6.93
N GLN A 131 12.07 4.48 7.36
CA GLN A 131 13.46 4.09 7.15
C GLN A 131 13.71 3.92 5.66
N PHE A 132 14.81 4.48 5.18
CA PHE A 132 15.32 4.20 3.86
C PHE A 132 16.50 3.24 3.99
N ARG A 133 16.35 2.06 3.39
CA ARG A 133 17.26 0.94 3.54
C ARG A 133 17.88 0.59 2.19
N LEU A 134 19.15 0.22 2.20
CA LEU A 134 19.87 -0.37 1.08
C LEU A 134 20.17 -1.83 1.41
N PHE A 135 19.90 -2.73 0.46
CA PHE A 135 20.17 -4.16 0.51
C PHE A 135 21.23 -4.50 -0.55
N PRO A 136 22.52 -4.45 -0.16
CA PRO A 136 23.61 -4.77 -1.08
C PRO A 136 23.55 -6.21 -1.58
N SER A 137 23.76 -6.42 -2.87
CA SER A 137 23.90 -7.72 -3.54
C SER A 137 25.19 -8.45 -3.16
N THR A 138 26.09 -7.79 -2.41
CA THR A 138 27.25 -8.43 -1.78
C THR A 138 26.87 -9.39 -0.63
N TYR A 139 25.65 -9.31 -0.10
CA TYR A 139 25.12 -10.28 0.86
C TYR A 139 24.43 -11.46 0.15
N SER A 140 24.67 -12.67 0.64
CA SER A 140 23.92 -13.86 0.20
C SER A 140 22.44 -13.71 0.56
N ARG A 141 21.55 -13.91 -0.41
CA ARG A 141 20.09 -13.82 -0.27
C ARG A 141 19.47 -15.20 0.06
N PRO A 142 18.41 -15.28 0.90
CA PRO A 142 17.82 -14.19 1.67
C PRO A 142 18.73 -13.72 2.82
N SER A 143 18.71 -12.42 3.12
CA SER A 143 19.54 -11.78 4.14
C SER A 143 18.69 -10.88 5.04
N SER A 144 18.99 -10.87 6.34
CA SER A 144 18.44 -9.84 7.26
C SER A 144 19.32 -8.59 7.31
N LYS A 145 20.45 -8.56 6.58
CA LYS A 145 21.40 -7.45 6.60
C LYS A 145 21.01 -6.39 5.58
N TYR A 146 20.91 -5.16 6.05
CA TYR A 146 20.71 -3.95 5.26
C TYR A 146 21.50 -2.79 5.89
N LEU A 147 21.70 -1.73 5.11
CA LEU A 147 22.21 -0.45 5.58
C LEU A 147 21.03 0.51 5.73
N VAL A 148 20.88 1.14 6.89
CA VAL A 148 19.97 2.29 7.02
C VAL A 148 20.69 3.51 6.47
N ILE A 149 20.20 4.04 5.36
CA ILE A 149 20.81 5.17 4.63
C ILE A 149 20.04 6.48 4.83
N GLY A 150 18.86 6.44 5.43
CA GLY A 150 18.06 7.62 5.72
C GLY A 150 16.81 7.34 6.56
N TRP A 151 16.14 8.43 6.96
CA TRP A 151 14.87 8.46 7.67
C TRP A 151 13.99 9.59 7.12
N GLY A 152 12.68 9.53 7.35
CA GLY A 152 11.75 10.57 6.92
C GLY A 152 11.27 10.40 5.46
N TRP A 153 11.54 9.25 4.84
CA TRP A 153 11.21 9.00 3.44
C TRP A 153 9.74 8.67 3.21
N GLN A 154 9.00 8.33 4.26
CA GLN A 154 7.54 8.13 4.22
C GLN A 154 6.75 9.43 3.96
N THR A 155 7.42 10.59 3.89
CA THR A 155 6.83 11.87 3.47
C THR A 155 6.67 12.00 1.94
N TYR A 156 7.30 11.10 1.18
CA TYR A 156 7.17 11.03 -0.26
C TYR A 156 6.10 10.02 -0.65
N ASN A 157 5.28 10.39 -1.63
CA ASN A 157 4.27 9.51 -2.22
C ASN A 157 4.75 8.84 -3.52
N GLN A 158 6.00 9.12 -3.91
CA GLN A 158 6.63 8.54 -5.10
C GLN A 158 8.14 8.67 -5.01
N VAL A 159 8.87 7.59 -5.24
CA VAL A 159 10.33 7.61 -5.46
C VAL A 159 10.65 6.78 -6.70
N ALA A 160 11.60 7.22 -7.50
CA ALA A 160 12.03 6.50 -8.70
C ALA A 160 13.55 6.59 -8.86
N VAL A 161 14.15 5.48 -9.28
CA VAL A 161 15.54 5.43 -9.74
C VAL A 161 15.55 5.86 -11.19
N VAL A 162 15.98 7.09 -11.47
CA VAL A 162 15.90 7.67 -12.82
C VAL A 162 17.07 7.27 -13.73
N GLY A 163 18.07 6.61 -13.16
CA GLY A 163 19.37 6.39 -13.80
C GLY A 163 20.28 7.60 -13.68
N ASP A 164 21.30 7.72 -14.53
CA ASP A 164 22.34 8.74 -14.41
C ASP A 164 21.90 10.11 -14.95
N LEU A 165 21.18 10.87 -14.13
CA LEU A 165 20.65 12.18 -14.51
C LEU A 165 21.73 13.28 -14.51
N THR A 166 22.87 13.04 -13.85
CA THR A 166 24.00 13.97 -13.77
C THR A 166 25.14 13.69 -14.76
N GLY A 167 25.11 12.54 -15.43
CA GLY A 167 26.21 12.09 -16.29
C GLY A 167 27.48 11.70 -15.51
N ASP A 168 27.36 11.38 -14.22
CA ASP A 168 28.50 11.05 -13.35
C ASP A 168 28.82 9.54 -13.29
N GLY A 169 28.06 8.74 -14.03
CA GLY A 169 28.15 7.30 -14.14
C GLY A 169 27.47 6.55 -13.00
N ARG A 170 26.55 7.18 -12.26
CA ARG A 170 25.84 6.59 -11.11
C ARG A 170 24.32 6.79 -11.21
N PRO A 171 23.51 5.90 -10.61
CA PRO A 171 22.07 6.06 -10.62
C PRO A 171 21.66 7.17 -9.66
N ASP A 172 20.82 8.08 -10.12
CA ASP A 172 20.21 9.11 -9.30
C ASP A 172 18.79 8.73 -8.89
N LEU A 173 18.27 9.43 -7.88
CA LEU A 173 16.88 9.32 -7.46
C LEU A 173 16.12 10.61 -7.73
N VAL A 174 14.84 10.44 -8.03
CA VAL A 174 13.84 11.50 -7.86
C VAL A 174 12.76 11.05 -6.88
N ALA A 175 12.21 12.00 -6.15
CA ALA A 175 11.11 11.77 -5.21
C ALA A 175 10.06 12.87 -5.33
N ARG A 176 8.79 12.49 -5.40
CA ARG A 176 7.66 13.42 -5.35
C ARG A 176 7.10 13.46 -3.94
N ASP A 177 6.87 14.66 -3.43
CA ASP A 177 6.11 14.83 -2.20
C ASP A 177 4.62 15.03 -2.44
N THR A 178 3.83 14.92 -1.38
CA THR A 178 2.36 15.09 -1.40
C THR A 178 1.89 16.44 -1.95
N HIS A 179 2.77 17.45 -1.98
CA HIS A 179 2.45 18.77 -2.54
C HIS A 179 2.79 18.88 -4.03
N GLY A 180 3.20 17.79 -4.66
CA GLY A 180 3.53 17.71 -6.08
C GLY A 180 4.85 18.39 -6.44
N ARG A 181 5.75 18.59 -5.48
CA ARG A 181 7.13 19.02 -5.76
C ARG A 181 7.96 17.79 -6.11
N LEU A 182 8.75 17.90 -7.19
CA LEU A 182 9.72 16.87 -7.56
C LEU A 182 11.09 17.27 -7.02
N TRP A 183 11.66 16.37 -6.24
CA TRP A 183 12.95 16.48 -5.59
C TRP A 183 13.94 15.54 -6.26
N PHE A 184 15.08 16.08 -6.68
CA PHE A 184 16.21 15.34 -7.19
C PHE A 184 17.22 15.07 -6.07
N TYR A 185 17.74 13.85 -6.06
CA TYR A 185 18.70 13.34 -5.10
C TYR A 185 19.95 12.86 -5.85
N PRO A 186 20.99 13.70 -5.95
CA PRO A 186 22.21 13.33 -6.67
C PRO A 186 22.91 12.19 -5.95
N SER A 187 23.36 11.22 -6.72
CA SER A 187 24.13 10.10 -6.24
C SER A 187 25.47 10.53 -5.66
N ARG A 188 26.02 9.69 -4.79
CA ARG A 188 27.33 9.84 -4.16
C ARG A 188 28.03 8.50 -4.21
N ASN A 189 29.36 8.55 -4.22
CA ASN A 189 30.19 7.36 -4.08
C ASN A 189 30.25 6.89 -2.60
N SER A 190 29.13 6.43 -2.03
CA SER A 190 29.05 5.93 -0.65
C SER A 190 27.84 5.03 -0.44
N LEU A 191 28.01 3.83 0.12
CA LEU A 191 26.89 2.93 0.42
C LEU A 191 26.12 3.30 1.70
N THR A 192 26.72 4.09 2.60
CA THR A 192 26.06 4.52 3.85
C THR A 192 25.44 5.90 3.75
N GLN A 193 25.84 6.68 2.75
CA GLN A 193 25.22 7.97 2.38
C GLN A 193 25.20 8.12 0.85
N PRO A 194 24.42 7.27 0.15
CA PRO A 194 24.41 7.19 -1.31
C PRO A 194 23.85 8.43 -2.00
N PHE A 195 23.15 9.31 -1.27
CA PHE A 195 22.53 10.49 -1.88
C PHE A 195 22.96 11.80 -1.21
N GLY A 196 23.03 12.85 -2.02
CA GLY A 196 23.24 14.22 -1.59
C GLY A 196 21.98 14.88 -1.03
N PRO A 197 22.10 16.16 -0.60
CA PRO A 197 20.94 16.95 -0.23
C PRO A 197 20.01 17.09 -1.42
N ARG A 198 18.71 17.00 -1.18
CA ARG A 198 17.70 17.13 -2.24
C ARG A 198 17.69 18.52 -2.86
N VAL A 199 17.42 18.58 -4.17
CA VAL A 199 17.22 19.81 -4.94
C VAL A 199 15.82 19.77 -5.56
N GLN A 200 15.04 20.84 -5.45
CA GLN A 200 13.75 20.88 -6.13
C GLN A 200 13.97 21.10 -7.62
N VAL A 201 13.47 20.18 -8.45
CA VAL A 201 13.61 20.21 -9.92
C VAL A 201 12.27 20.34 -10.64
N GLY A 202 11.15 20.31 -9.91
CA GLY A 202 9.83 20.50 -10.49
C GLY A 202 8.73 20.80 -9.46
N SER A 203 7.54 21.12 -9.99
CA SER A 203 6.31 21.35 -9.23
C SER A 203 5.09 20.97 -10.08
N GLY A 204 3.96 20.65 -9.45
CA GLY A 204 2.73 20.24 -10.14
C GLY A 204 2.72 18.78 -10.59
N TRP A 205 3.56 17.93 -10.00
CA TRP A 205 3.72 16.52 -10.38
C TRP A 205 2.60 15.59 -9.90
N ASN A 206 1.64 16.09 -9.12
CA ASN A 206 0.46 15.31 -8.72
C ASN A 206 -0.51 15.05 -9.89
N MET A 207 -0.24 15.62 -11.08
CA MET A 207 -0.98 15.25 -12.29
C MET A 207 -0.64 13.84 -12.82
N TYR A 208 0.38 13.18 -12.24
CA TYR A 208 0.85 11.87 -12.62
C TYR A 208 0.46 10.82 -11.58
N ASP A 209 -0.14 9.70 -12.00
CA ASP A 209 -0.42 8.59 -11.08
C ASP A 209 0.80 7.65 -10.96
N GLN A 210 1.63 7.55 -12.01
CA GLN A 210 2.88 6.81 -11.99
C GLN A 210 4.04 7.62 -12.54
N VAL A 211 5.22 7.42 -11.95
CA VAL A 211 6.48 8.09 -12.28
C VAL A 211 7.57 7.05 -12.10
N VAL A 212 8.04 6.50 -13.21
CA VAL A 212 9.02 5.43 -13.24
C VAL A 212 10.31 5.93 -13.86
N GLY A 213 11.43 5.42 -13.35
CA GLY A 213 12.70 5.57 -14.03
C GLY A 213 12.68 4.84 -15.35
N ALA A 214 13.34 5.41 -16.36
CA ALA A 214 13.40 4.84 -17.69
C ALA A 214 14.81 4.87 -18.26
N ALA A 215 15.83 4.96 -17.39
CA ALA A 215 17.23 4.79 -17.80
C ALA A 215 17.59 5.68 -19.01
N HIS A 216 18.34 5.16 -19.96
CA HIS A 216 18.70 5.82 -21.22
C HIS A 216 17.60 5.66 -22.31
N PHE A 217 16.36 6.03 -21.97
CA PHE A 217 15.16 5.76 -22.79
C PHE A 217 15.25 6.28 -24.23
N ASP A 218 15.69 7.52 -24.43
CA ASP A 218 15.78 8.17 -25.73
C ASP A 218 17.15 7.99 -26.41
N GLY A 219 17.96 7.07 -25.90
CA GLY A 219 19.32 6.82 -26.36
C GLY A 219 20.33 7.92 -26.02
N THR A 220 19.94 8.92 -25.23
CA THR A 220 20.92 9.81 -24.58
C THR A 220 21.68 9.06 -23.48
N ALA A 221 22.90 9.48 -23.17
CA ALA A 221 23.68 8.93 -22.05
C ALA A 221 23.24 9.49 -20.68
N THR A 222 22.01 9.97 -20.57
CA THR A 222 21.46 10.55 -19.34
C THR A 222 20.15 9.86 -18.94
N GLY A 223 19.93 9.74 -17.64
CA GLY A 223 18.72 9.16 -17.06
C GLY A 223 17.44 9.89 -17.52
N SER A 224 16.42 9.10 -17.80
CA SER A 224 15.12 9.51 -18.30
C SER A 224 14.01 9.06 -17.35
N LEU A 225 12.90 9.77 -17.38
CA LEU A 225 11.74 9.50 -16.55
C LEU A 225 10.51 9.35 -17.43
N LEU A 226 9.73 8.32 -17.18
CA LEU A 226 8.40 8.16 -17.75
C LEU A 226 7.35 8.46 -16.68
N ALA A 227 6.31 9.19 -17.06
CA ALA A 227 5.24 9.57 -16.16
C ALA A 227 3.87 9.38 -16.82
N ARG A 228 3.01 8.58 -16.20
CA ARG A 228 1.63 8.37 -16.66
C ARG A 228 0.72 9.37 -15.97
N ASP A 229 -0.06 10.11 -16.75
CA ASP A 229 -1.05 11.01 -16.19
C ASP A 229 -2.36 10.30 -15.84
N GLN A 230 -3.20 10.96 -15.04
CA GLN A 230 -4.50 10.45 -14.60
C GLN A 230 -5.47 10.09 -15.76
N GLN A 231 -5.17 10.50 -17.01
CA GLN A 231 -5.95 10.14 -18.19
C GLN A 231 -5.36 8.93 -18.95
N GLY A 232 -4.31 8.30 -18.43
CA GLY A 232 -3.63 7.17 -19.05
C GLY A 232 -2.78 7.56 -20.25
N ARG A 233 -2.24 8.79 -20.31
CA ARG A 233 -1.20 9.16 -21.29
C ARG A 233 0.17 9.02 -20.67
N LEU A 234 1.10 8.42 -21.42
CA LEU A 234 2.48 8.23 -21.00
C LEU A 234 3.36 9.37 -21.55
N TRP A 235 4.08 10.03 -20.66
CA TRP A 235 4.94 11.18 -20.98
C TRP A 235 6.41 10.86 -20.66
N LEU A 236 7.31 11.28 -21.54
CA LEU A 236 8.75 11.18 -21.39
C LEU A 236 9.34 12.51 -20.95
N TYR A 237 10.26 12.44 -19.99
CA TYR A 237 11.10 13.53 -19.51
C TYR A 237 12.57 13.12 -19.60
N ASP A 238 13.25 13.61 -20.64
CA ASP A 238 14.66 13.31 -20.85
C ASP A 238 15.55 14.14 -19.94
N GLY A 239 16.60 13.51 -19.44
CA GLY A 239 17.65 14.17 -18.68
C GLY A 239 18.42 15.20 -19.49
N ARG A 240 19.01 16.18 -18.80
CA ARG A 240 19.95 17.14 -19.39
C ARG A 240 21.41 16.86 -19.05
N GLY A 241 21.68 15.86 -18.20
CA GLY A 241 23.03 15.59 -17.68
C GLY A 241 23.49 16.60 -16.64
N ASP A 242 22.57 17.32 -16.01
CA ASP A 242 22.84 18.30 -14.96
C ASP A 242 21.95 18.11 -13.72
N GLY A 243 21.28 16.96 -13.62
CA GLY A 243 20.28 16.69 -12.57
C GLY A 243 18.89 17.26 -12.88
N THR A 244 18.66 17.84 -14.06
CA THR A 244 17.35 18.38 -14.47
C THR A 244 16.79 17.73 -15.74
N PHE A 245 15.50 17.96 -16.00
CA PHE A 245 14.78 17.40 -17.14
C PHE A 245 14.45 18.45 -18.23
N GLY A 246 14.37 17.96 -19.47
CA GLY A 246 13.75 18.66 -20.59
C GLY A 246 12.24 18.86 -20.46
N PRO A 247 11.61 19.55 -21.43
CA PRO A 247 10.16 19.60 -21.52
C PRO A 247 9.59 18.20 -21.82
N ARG A 248 8.43 17.89 -21.24
CA ARG A 248 7.77 16.60 -21.46
C ARG A 248 7.39 16.36 -22.92
N LYS A 249 7.50 15.12 -23.36
CA LYS A 249 7.06 14.64 -24.68
C LYS A 249 5.99 13.57 -24.50
N LEU A 250 4.94 13.58 -25.32
CA LEU A 250 3.95 12.49 -25.29
C LEU A 250 4.57 11.28 -25.98
N VAL A 251 4.62 10.14 -25.29
CA VAL A 251 5.04 8.85 -25.86
C VAL A 251 3.83 8.23 -26.56
N ASP A 252 2.77 7.94 -25.80
CA ASP A 252 1.53 7.37 -26.32
C ASP A 252 0.36 7.55 -25.32
N ALA A 253 -0.85 7.18 -25.72
CA ALA A 253 -2.07 7.18 -24.91
C ALA A 253 -2.63 5.77 -24.70
N GLY A 254 -3.57 5.60 -23.77
CA GLY A 254 -4.24 4.32 -23.51
C GLY A 254 -3.56 3.44 -22.45
N TRP A 255 -2.55 3.96 -21.75
CA TRP A 255 -1.81 3.29 -20.69
C TRP A 255 -2.60 3.09 -19.40
N GLY A 256 -3.82 3.63 -19.32
CA GLY A 256 -4.76 3.34 -18.23
C GLY A 256 -5.32 1.91 -18.24
N THR A 257 -4.99 1.09 -19.25
CA THR A 257 -5.31 -0.35 -19.26
C THR A 257 -4.39 -1.18 -18.34
N TYR A 258 -3.29 -0.60 -17.88
CA TYR A 258 -2.30 -1.24 -17.02
C TYR A 258 -2.47 -0.71 -15.60
N ASN A 259 -2.41 -1.59 -14.60
CA ASN A 259 -2.46 -1.15 -13.21
C ASN A 259 -1.05 -0.73 -12.74
N GLN A 260 0.02 -1.43 -13.13
CA GLN A 260 1.41 -1.06 -12.78
C GLN A 260 2.32 -0.97 -13.99
N LEU A 261 3.23 0.01 -13.98
CA LEU A 261 4.30 0.18 -14.95
C LEU A 261 5.63 0.16 -14.20
N ILE A 262 6.66 -0.46 -14.75
CA ILE A 262 8.03 -0.37 -14.25
C ILE A 262 8.96 -0.07 -15.43
N GLY A 263 10.06 0.64 -15.17
CA GLY A 263 11.12 0.80 -16.15
C GLY A 263 12.40 0.09 -15.72
N LEU A 264 13.00 -0.60 -16.67
CA LEU A 264 14.24 -1.37 -16.53
C LEU A 264 14.81 -1.67 -17.92
N ASP A 265 16.11 -1.93 -18.03
CA ASP A 265 16.67 -2.44 -19.29
C ASP A 265 16.28 -3.93 -19.36
N TYR A 266 15.28 -4.27 -20.18
CA TYR A 266 14.73 -5.63 -20.25
C TYR A 266 15.51 -6.52 -21.22
N ASN A 267 15.94 -5.97 -22.35
CA ASN A 267 16.52 -6.75 -23.46
C ASN A 267 18.08 -6.69 -23.55
N GLY A 268 18.71 -5.72 -22.90
CA GLY A 268 20.17 -5.62 -22.68
C GLY A 268 20.85 -4.75 -23.70
N ASP A 269 20.08 -3.93 -24.39
CA ASP A 269 20.57 -3.01 -25.39
C ASP A 269 21.09 -1.70 -24.77
N GLY A 270 20.91 -1.51 -23.45
CA GLY A 270 21.34 -0.32 -22.72
C GLY A 270 20.33 0.81 -22.76
N HIS A 271 19.13 0.60 -23.30
CA HIS A 271 18.00 1.50 -23.23
C HIS A 271 17.01 1.06 -22.13
N GLY A 272 16.32 2.01 -21.53
CA GLY A 272 15.23 1.66 -20.61
C GLY A 272 14.01 1.19 -21.37
N ASP A 273 13.49 0.04 -21.00
CA ASP A 273 12.24 -0.52 -21.50
C ASP A 273 11.12 -0.33 -20.47
N VAL A 274 9.88 -0.57 -20.89
CA VAL A 274 8.71 -0.54 -20.00
C VAL A 274 8.11 -1.92 -19.88
N ILE A 275 7.99 -2.42 -18.65
CA ILE A 275 7.14 -3.57 -18.35
C ILE A 275 5.83 -3.05 -17.78
N ALA A 276 4.71 -3.52 -18.32
CA ALA A 276 3.38 -3.11 -17.94
C ALA A 276 2.55 -4.31 -17.50
N ARG A 277 1.89 -4.19 -16.33
CA ARG A 277 1.02 -5.20 -15.74
C ARG A 277 -0.43 -4.79 -15.89
N THR A 278 -1.26 -5.72 -16.36
CA THR A 278 -2.72 -5.58 -16.29
C THR A 278 -3.23 -5.98 -14.91
N GLU A 279 -4.41 -5.49 -14.51
CA GLU A 279 -5.06 -5.90 -13.26
C GLU A 279 -5.24 -7.43 -13.15
N SER A 280 -5.45 -8.11 -14.28
CA SER A 280 -5.54 -9.58 -14.33
C SER A 280 -4.20 -10.33 -14.17
N GLY A 281 -3.07 -9.63 -14.11
CA GLY A 281 -1.75 -10.24 -13.95
C GLY A 281 -1.04 -10.63 -15.24
N ASP A 282 -1.50 -10.17 -16.41
CA ASP A 282 -0.72 -10.28 -17.65
C ASP A 282 0.39 -9.23 -17.68
N LEU A 283 1.61 -9.64 -18.03
CA LEU A 283 2.76 -8.75 -18.23
C LEU A 283 3.05 -8.55 -19.72
N TYR A 284 3.32 -7.31 -20.08
CA TYR A 284 3.73 -6.90 -21.41
C TYR A 284 5.05 -6.14 -21.34
N ALA A 285 6.00 -6.50 -22.20
CA ALA A 285 7.21 -5.73 -22.44
C ALA A 285 7.02 -4.81 -23.64
N TYR A 286 7.45 -3.56 -23.48
CA TYR A 286 7.55 -2.54 -24.50
C TYR A 286 9.01 -2.12 -24.57
N GLU A 287 9.70 -2.58 -25.61
CA GLU A 287 11.10 -2.20 -25.83
C GLU A 287 11.16 -0.76 -26.33
N SER A 288 12.12 0.04 -25.85
CA SER A 288 12.38 1.37 -26.39
C SER A 288 12.91 1.29 -27.82
N ASP A 289 12.58 2.29 -28.64
CA ASP A 289 13.19 2.46 -29.96
C ASP A 289 14.51 3.26 -29.93
N GLY A 290 14.95 3.68 -28.74
CA GLY A 290 16.15 4.50 -28.54
C GLY A 290 16.03 5.92 -29.11
N ALA A 291 14.82 6.36 -29.44
CA ALA A 291 14.51 7.70 -29.97
C ALA A 291 13.36 8.37 -29.20
N GLY A 292 12.99 7.82 -28.03
CA GLY A 292 11.92 8.32 -27.17
C GLY A 292 10.54 7.74 -27.47
N GLY A 293 10.47 6.69 -28.29
CA GLY A 293 9.27 5.92 -28.58
C GLY A 293 9.35 4.48 -28.07
N LEU A 294 8.29 3.72 -28.30
CA LEU A 294 8.17 2.31 -27.92
C LEU A 294 7.83 1.45 -29.12
N THR A 295 8.33 0.21 -29.09
CA THR A 295 7.94 -0.84 -30.01
C THR A 295 6.55 -1.40 -29.70
N ALA A 296 6.05 -2.29 -30.55
CA ALA A 296 4.79 -2.99 -30.29
C ALA A 296 4.95 -3.95 -29.09
N PRO A 297 3.96 -4.05 -28.20
CA PRO A 297 4.09 -4.84 -26.99
C PRO A 297 4.19 -6.33 -27.28
N THR A 298 5.02 -7.00 -26.48
CA THR A 298 5.07 -8.47 -26.42
C THR A 298 4.56 -8.92 -25.06
N ARG A 299 3.61 -9.86 -25.02
CA ARG A 299 3.17 -10.48 -23.77
C ARG A 299 4.28 -11.42 -23.29
N ILE A 300 4.85 -11.13 -22.12
CA ILE A 300 6.01 -11.84 -21.57
C ILE A 300 5.66 -12.72 -20.36
N GLY A 301 4.48 -12.55 -19.77
CA GLY A 301 4.07 -13.29 -18.58
C GLY A 301 2.57 -13.32 -18.36
N SER A 302 2.14 -14.25 -17.51
CA SER A 302 0.79 -14.37 -16.98
C SER A 302 0.86 -14.72 -15.50
N ASP A 303 -0.28 -14.63 -14.81
CA ASP A 303 -0.44 -15.04 -13.41
C ASP A 303 0.29 -14.14 -12.38
N TRP A 304 0.65 -12.90 -12.77
CA TRP A 304 1.28 -11.92 -11.88
C TRP A 304 0.33 -11.21 -10.92
N SER A 305 -0.95 -11.59 -10.91
CA SER A 305 -1.95 -11.13 -9.92
C SER A 305 -1.77 -11.80 -8.55
N GLU A 306 -0.80 -12.72 -8.42
CA GLU A 306 -0.41 -13.32 -7.14
C GLU A 306 0.60 -12.46 -6.35
N TYR A 307 1.04 -11.35 -6.92
CA TYR A 307 1.91 -10.36 -6.27
C TYR A 307 1.14 -9.06 -6.10
N ASN A 308 1.34 -8.40 -4.96
CA ASN A 308 0.67 -7.14 -4.64
C ASN A 308 1.22 -6.06 -5.58
N ALA A 309 2.49 -5.74 -5.38
CA ALA A 309 3.22 -4.71 -6.10
C ALA A 309 4.44 -5.25 -6.86
N LEU A 310 4.81 -4.58 -7.93
CA LEU A 310 6.11 -4.70 -8.59
C LEU A 310 7.07 -3.64 -8.03
N GLY A 311 8.34 -3.99 -7.83
CA GLY A 311 9.35 -2.97 -7.50
C GLY A 311 9.67 -2.09 -8.70
N ASN A 312 10.17 -0.89 -8.45
CA ASN A 312 10.34 0.19 -9.43
C ASN A 312 9.04 0.73 -10.05
N GLU A 313 7.86 0.33 -9.56
CA GLU A 313 6.59 0.81 -10.12
C GLU A 313 6.31 2.28 -9.87
N GLY A 314 7.19 2.94 -9.12
CA GLY A 314 7.21 4.37 -9.02
C GLY A 314 5.87 4.89 -8.50
N HIS A 315 5.21 4.14 -7.64
CA HIS A 315 3.94 4.42 -6.99
C HIS A 315 4.03 3.83 -5.57
N GLN A 316 3.30 4.42 -4.63
CA GLN A 316 3.27 4.01 -3.24
C GLN A 316 1.84 3.48 -2.98
N PRO A 317 1.61 2.15 -3.04
CA PRO A 317 0.28 1.54 -3.01
C PRO A 317 -0.54 1.89 -1.78
N ASP A 318 0.16 2.17 -0.68
CA ASP A 318 -0.48 2.28 0.60
C ASP A 318 -0.19 3.63 1.23
N PHE A 319 -1.21 4.49 1.24
CA PHE A 319 -1.42 5.36 2.41
C PHE A 319 -1.85 4.49 3.61
N GLY A 320 -1.08 3.41 3.89
CA GLY A 320 -1.25 2.33 4.86
C GLY A 320 -2.67 1.75 4.98
N LYS A 321 -3.33 1.53 3.84
CA LYS A 321 -4.59 0.78 3.77
C LYS A 321 -4.47 -0.18 2.60
N GLY A 322 -4.24 -1.45 2.91
CA GLY A 322 -4.29 -2.56 1.95
C GLY A 322 -5.26 -3.63 2.43
N GLU A 323 -6.13 -3.33 3.39
CA GLU A 323 -7.03 -4.30 4.00
C GLU A 323 -8.42 -3.71 4.27
N ILE A 324 -9.39 -4.62 4.37
CA ILE A 324 -10.68 -4.35 5.02
C ILE A 324 -10.73 -5.14 6.30
N PHE A 325 -11.15 -4.47 7.36
CA PHE A 325 -11.59 -5.15 8.55
C PHE A 325 -13.10 -5.25 8.61
N ALA A 326 -13.60 -6.40 9.06
CA ALA A 326 -15.02 -6.63 9.24
C ALA A 326 -15.31 -7.34 10.56
N ARG A 327 -16.26 -6.82 11.34
CA ARG A 327 -16.64 -7.38 12.65
C ARG A 327 -18.11 -7.71 12.74
N TYR A 328 -18.45 -8.87 13.31
CA TYR A 328 -19.81 -9.27 13.65
C TYR A 328 -20.28 -8.67 14.99
N SER A 329 -21.59 -8.65 15.22
CA SER A 329 -22.17 -8.14 16.48
C SER A 329 -21.77 -8.94 17.73
N ASN A 330 -21.36 -10.20 17.58
CA ASN A 330 -20.80 -11.01 18.67
C ASN A 330 -19.32 -10.67 18.96
N GLY A 331 -18.73 -9.76 18.18
CA GLY A 331 -17.36 -9.33 18.32
C GLY A 331 -16.33 -10.16 17.57
N ASP A 332 -16.73 -11.21 16.85
CA ASP A 332 -15.80 -11.92 15.98
C ASP A 332 -15.42 -11.03 14.79
N ALA A 333 -14.14 -10.98 14.50
CA ALA A 333 -13.53 -9.98 13.65
C ALA A 333 -12.58 -10.64 12.65
N TYR A 334 -12.54 -10.08 11.44
CA TYR A 334 -11.79 -10.64 10.32
C TYR A 334 -11.09 -9.56 9.52
N TRP A 335 -9.91 -9.90 9.02
CA TRP A 335 -9.18 -9.16 8.01
C TRP A 335 -9.46 -9.73 6.62
N TYR A 336 -9.43 -8.86 5.63
CA TYR A 336 -9.38 -9.18 4.21
C TYR A 336 -8.26 -8.35 3.61
N THR A 337 -7.25 -8.97 3.04
CA THR A 337 -6.14 -8.27 2.40
C THR A 337 -6.46 -8.01 0.94
N SER A 338 -6.08 -6.83 0.46
CA SER A 338 -6.11 -6.42 -0.94
C SER A 338 -5.21 -7.35 -1.74
N GLU A 339 -5.72 -7.82 -2.87
CA GLU A 339 -4.93 -8.52 -3.87
C GLU A 339 -4.38 -7.58 -4.97
N GLU A 340 -4.60 -6.26 -4.83
CA GLU A 340 -4.20 -5.22 -5.81
C GLU A 340 -4.60 -5.56 -7.26
N ASN A 341 -5.72 -6.27 -7.39
CA ASN A 341 -6.25 -6.81 -8.64
C ASN A 341 -7.79 -6.70 -8.72
N GLY A 342 -8.36 -5.80 -7.90
CA GLY A 342 -9.78 -5.57 -7.75
C GLY A 342 -10.47 -6.56 -6.79
N LYS A 343 -9.71 -7.43 -6.10
CA LYS A 343 -10.26 -8.44 -5.19
C LYS A 343 -9.62 -8.40 -3.82
N LEU A 344 -10.37 -8.97 -2.88
CA LEU A 344 -9.93 -9.27 -1.54
C LEU A 344 -9.62 -10.75 -1.42
N ASP A 345 -8.64 -11.07 -0.57
CA ASP A 345 -8.27 -12.42 -0.24
C ASP A 345 -9.37 -13.17 0.56
N THR A 346 -9.08 -14.41 0.93
CA THR A 346 -9.93 -15.13 1.86
C THR A 346 -9.75 -14.61 3.27
N ARG A 347 -10.86 -14.24 3.93
CA ARG A 347 -10.85 -13.69 5.29
C ARG A 347 -9.95 -14.46 6.27
N SER A 348 -9.15 -13.71 7.02
CA SER A 348 -8.34 -14.20 8.14
C SER A 348 -8.94 -13.76 9.47
N THR A 349 -8.87 -14.61 10.51
CA THR A 349 -9.39 -14.24 11.83
C THR A 349 -8.50 -13.17 12.45
N ALA A 350 -9.09 -12.03 12.81
CA ALA A 350 -8.42 -10.94 13.51
C ALA A 350 -8.56 -11.06 15.03
N ALA A 351 -9.81 -11.22 15.50
CA ALA A 351 -10.11 -11.36 16.93
C ALA A 351 -11.41 -12.13 17.14
N THR A 352 -11.62 -12.61 18.37
CA THR A 352 -12.87 -13.28 18.79
C THR A 352 -13.45 -12.58 20.02
N GLY A 353 -14.78 -12.41 20.05
CA GLY A 353 -15.47 -11.83 21.21
C GLY A 353 -15.23 -10.32 21.45
N PHE A 354 -14.78 -9.56 20.45
CA PHE A 354 -14.59 -8.12 20.49
C PHE A 354 -15.93 -7.33 20.43
N THR A 355 -16.79 -7.46 21.44
CA THR A 355 -18.21 -7.04 21.36
C THR A 355 -18.43 -5.51 21.29
N PRO A 356 -19.37 -5.01 20.46
CA PRO A 356 -19.65 -3.57 20.30
C PRO A 356 -20.17 -2.82 21.54
N ALA A 357 -20.80 -3.51 22.51
CA ALA A 357 -21.38 -2.84 23.68
C ALA A 357 -20.33 -2.27 24.66
N THR A 358 -19.11 -2.80 24.60
CA THR A 358 -17.95 -2.39 25.41
C THR A 358 -16.96 -1.51 24.63
N TRP A 359 -17.06 -1.45 23.30
CA TRP A 359 -16.11 -0.77 22.42
C TRP A 359 -16.87 -0.06 21.27
N PRO A 360 -16.80 1.27 21.15
CA PRO A 360 -17.43 2.03 20.08
C PRO A 360 -16.82 1.73 18.70
N THR A 361 -17.36 2.42 17.71
CA THR A 361 -17.02 2.38 16.28
C THR A 361 -15.54 2.15 16.03
N MET A 362 -15.24 1.07 15.31
CA MET A 362 -13.88 0.77 14.87
C MET A 362 -13.46 1.69 13.75
N THR A 363 -12.17 1.89 13.64
CA THR A 363 -11.58 2.65 12.55
C THR A 363 -10.27 2.01 12.16
N ALA A 364 -10.14 1.68 10.89
CA ALA A 364 -8.86 1.48 10.26
C ALA A 364 -8.05 2.77 10.41
N THR A 365 -6.99 2.69 11.18
CA THR A 365 -5.95 3.71 11.25
C THR A 365 -4.77 3.18 10.46
N VAL A 366 -4.20 4.06 9.68
CA VAL A 366 -3.07 3.75 8.83
C VAL A 366 -1.92 3.18 9.69
N ALA A 367 -1.19 2.18 9.19
CA ALA A 367 -0.09 1.53 9.89
C ALA A 367 0.97 2.54 10.40
N PRO A 368 1.16 2.72 11.72
CA PRO A 368 2.20 3.55 12.30
C PRO A 368 3.52 2.77 12.52
N THR A 369 3.60 1.50 12.14
CA THR A 369 4.79 0.66 12.37
C THR A 369 5.19 -0.12 11.11
N ASP A 370 6.44 -0.62 11.06
CA ASP A 370 7.00 -1.37 9.92
C ASP A 370 6.38 -2.77 9.71
N ASN A 371 5.30 -3.10 10.42
CA ASN A 371 4.60 -4.38 10.25
C ASN A 371 3.58 -4.37 9.10
N GLY A 372 3.33 -3.20 8.51
CA GLY A 372 2.44 -2.94 7.35
C GLY A 372 0.99 -3.38 7.48
N MET A 373 0.59 -3.95 8.61
CA MET A 373 -0.80 -4.23 8.90
C MET A 373 -1.56 -2.94 9.18
N THR A 374 -2.75 -2.79 8.57
CA THR A 374 -3.72 -1.78 9.00
C THR A 374 -3.98 -1.91 10.49
N ASP A 375 -3.76 -0.82 11.21
CA ASP A 375 -3.84 -0.79 12.65
C ASP A 375 -5.26 -0.34 13.04
N ILE A 376 -6.05 -1.20 13.66
CA ILE A 376 -7.41 -0.79 14.05
C ILE A 376 -7.34 -0.03 15.35
N ALA A 377 -7.72 1.24 15.30
CA ALA A 377 -8.09 1.97 16.50
C ALA A 377 -9.50 1.59 16.93
N THR A 378 -9.59 1.23 18.21
CA THR A 378 -10.86 1.23 18.94
C THR A 378 -10.80 2.27 20.04
N ILE A 379 -11.88 3.02 20.24
CA ILE A 379 -11.94 4.06 21.29
C ILE A 379 -12.54 3.45 22.55
N ALA A 380 -11.81 2.91 23.50
CA ALA A 380 -12.50 2.41 24.71
C ALA A 380 -13.28 3.53 25.46
N TYR A 381 -14.20 3.17 26.37
CA TYR A 381 -14.97 4.13 27.19
C TYR A 381 -14.08 5.12 27.98
N ASP A 382 -12.79 4.81 28.14
CA ASP A 382 -11.76 5.60 28.82
C ASP A 382 -10.87 6.43 27.87
N HIS A 383 -11.23 6.52 26.57
CA HIS A 383 -10.47 7.24 25.53
C HIS A 383 -9.11 6.59 25.17
N ALA A 384 -8.91 5.31 25.47
CA ALA A 384 -7.75 4.57 24.97
C ALA A 384 -7.89 4.23 23.48
N LEU A 385 -6.80 4.39 22.72
CA LEU A 385 -6.60 3.76 21.41
C LEU A 385 -6.00 2.39 21.65
N THR A 386 -6.74 1.33 21.33
CA THR A 386 -6.17 -0.02 21.33
C THR A 386 -5.96 -0.46 19.90
N TYR A 387 -4.72 -0.81 19.57
CA TYR A 387 -4.29 -1.37 18.29
C TYR A 387 -4.26 -2.88 18.41
N LEU A 388 -4.94 -3.57 17.49
CA LEU A 388 -5.15 -5.01 17.60
C LEU A 388 -3.85 -5.81 17.38
N GLU A 389 -2.93 -5.32 16.55
CA GLU A 389 -1.72 -6.06 16.12
C GLU A 389 -0.41 -5.48 16.66
N ALA A 390 -0.32 -4.15 16.87
CA ALA A 390 0.89 -3.56 17.43
C ALA A 390 1.11 -3.89 18.92
N PHE A 391 0.10 -4.46 19.61
CA PHE A 391 0.05 -4.66 21.07
C PHE A 391 0.45 -3.40 21.88
N THR A 392 0.39 -2.24 21.24
CA THR A 392 0.62 -0.94 21.83
C THR A 392 -0.72 -0.32 22.14
N SER A 393 -0.75 0.47 23.21
CA SER A 393 -1.91 1.28 23.56
C SER A 393 -1.49 2.74 23.46
N GLY A 394 -2.27 3.50 22.71
CA GLY A 394 -2.15 4.94 22.60
C GLY A 394 -3.28 5.63 23.36
N THR A 395 -3.27 6.96 23.37
CA THR A 395 -4.41 7.74 23.85
C THR A 395 -4.86 8.72 22.78
N ILE A 396 -6.18 8.88 22.65
CA ILE A 396 -6.74 10.07 21.99
C ILE A 396 -6.98 11.18 23.02
N PRO A 397 -7.01 12.44 22.59
CA PRO A 397 -7.40 13.55 23.45
C PRO A 397 -8.77 13.31 24.11
N THR A 398 -8.98 13.89 25.30
CA THR A 398 -10.16 13.66 26.19
C THR A 398 -11.52 14.11 25.62
N VAL A 399 -11.58 14.55 24.37
CA VAL A 399 -12.86 14.83 23.70
C VAL A 399 -13.55 13.49 23.44
N ALA A 400 -14.80 13.35 23.89
CA ALA A 400 -15.60 12.16 23.58
C ALA A 400 -16.03 12.18 22.11
N TYR A 401 -15.52 11.25 21.31
CA TYR A 401 -15.89 11.06 19.91
C TYR A 401 -16.85 9.88 19.76
N ASN A 402 -17.87 10.03 18.90
CA ASN A 402 -18.78 8.95 18.53
C ASN A 402 -18.47 8.34 17.15
N VAL A 403 -17.64 9.01 16.36
CA VAL A 403 -17.01 8.49 15.14
C VAL A 403 -15.56 8.90 15.18
N VAL A 404 -14.67 7.97 14.88
CA VAL A 404 -13.30 8.27 14.45
C VAL A 404 -13.16 7.71 13.03
N VAL A 405 -12.25 8.26 12.24
CA VAL A 405 -11.81 7.70 10.95
C VAL A 405 -10.32 8.01 10.76
N GLY A 406 -9.55 7.12 10.14
CA GLY A 406 -8.20 7.39 9.67
C GLY A 406 -8.24 7.81 8.21
N PRO A 407 -8.06 9.09 7.86
CA PRO A 407 -7.98 9.52 6.46
C PRO A 407 -6.70 9.05 5.76
N GLY A 408 -5.57 8.96 6.49
CA GLY A 408 -4.24 9.00 5.89
C GLY A 408 -3.38 10.03 6.63
N ASP A 409 -2.22 10.39 6.08
CA ASP A 409 -1.46 11.59 6.49
C ASP A 409 -2.10 12.87 5.91
N LEU A 410 -3.05 13.46 6.63
CA LEU A 410 -3.82 14.63 6.18
C LEU A 410 -3.03 15.94 6.30
N ASN A 411 -1.93 15.94 7.06
CA ASN A 411 -1.10 17.12 7.30
C ASN A 411 0.25 17.11 6.57
N GLY A 412 0.57 16.01 5.87
CA GLY A 412 1.76 15.88 5.04
C GLY A 412 3.07 15.74 5.81
N ASP A 413 3.03 15.31 7.08
CA ASP A 413 4.24 15.12 7.90
C ASP A 413 4.80 13.69 7.85
N GLY A 414 4.25 12.86 6.97
CA GLY A 414 4.59 11.45 6.81
C GLY A 414 4.07 10.60 7.97
N LYS A 415 3.07 11.07 8.72
CA LYS A 415 2.48 10.27 9.80
C LYS A 415 0.98 10.14 9.60
N PRO A 416 0.43 8.93 9.75
CA PRO A 416 -1.00 8.70 9.82
C PRO A 416 -1.74 9.61 10.78
N ASP A 417 -2.81 10.25 10.33
CA ASP A 417 -3.68 11.09 11.16
C ASP A 417 -5.04 10.45 11.43
N LEU A 418 -5.77 11.03 12.40
CA LEU A 418 -7.15 10.69 12.69
C LEU A 418 -8.08 11.91 12.55
N LEU A 419 -9.34 11.62 12.29
CA LEU A 419 -10.44 12.56 12.47
C LEU A 419 -11.40 12.02 13.51
N GLY A 420 -11.94 12.90 14.35
CA GLY A 420 -12.93 12.55 15.35
C GLY A 420 -14.17 13.44 15.24
N ARG A 421 -15.36 12.84 15.13
CA ARG A 421 -16.63 13.56 15.30
C ARG A 421 -17.13 13.34 16.71
N ASN A 422 -17.52 14.43 17.39
CA ASN A 422 -18.17 14.34 18.70
C ASN A 422 -19.71 14.31 18.58
N PRO A 423 -20.45 13.92 19.65
CA PRO A 423 -21.91 13.89 19.63
C PRO A 423 -22.59 15.22 19.27
N SER A 424 -21.93 16.35 19.58
CA SER A 424 -22.40 17.70 19.23
C SER A 424 -22.24 18.04 17.74
N GLY A 425 -21.64 17.15 16.94
CA GLY A 425 -21.48 17.31 15.50
C GLY A 425 -20.31 18.18 15.07
N TYR A 426 -19.32 18.37 15.95
CA TYR A 426 -18.04 18.96 15.59
C TYR A 426 -17.07 17.89 15.10
N LEU A 427 -16.39 18.16 13.99
CA LEU A 427 -15.27 17.35 13.52
C LEU A 427 -13.97 17.95 14.05
N TRP A 428 -13.03 17.07 14.36
CA TRP A 428 -11.70 17.39 14.87
C TRP A 428 -10.66 16.66 14.05
N PHE A 429 -9.62 17.38 13.67
CA PHE A 429 -8.36 16.82 13.21
C PHE A 429 -7.52 16.43 14.42
N ILE A 430 -6.95 15.23 14.40
CA ILE A 430 -6.19 14.65 15.49
C ILE A 430 -4.86 14.16 14.90
N PRO A 431 -3.77 14.93 15.03
CA PRO A 431 -2.50 14.57 14.44
C PRO A 431 -1.94 13.29 15.06
N GLY A 432 -1.41 12.40 14.22
CA GLY A 432 -0.70 11.21 14.70
C GLY A 432 0.74 11.50 15.06
N ASP A 433 1.32 10.65 15.92
CA ASP A 433 2.74 10.71 16.26
C ASP A 433 3.62 9.71 15.48
N GLY A 434 2.99 8.89 14.62
CA GLY A 434 3.62 7.83 13.84
C GLY A 434 4.19 6.70 14.69
N LYS A 435 3.70 6.51 15.92
CA LYS A 435 4.10 5.44 16.84
C LYS A 435 2.91 4.71 17.44
N GLY A 436 1.74 4.81 16.81
CA GLY A 436 0.49 4.29 17.35
C GLY A 436 -0.09 5.18 18.43
N SER A 437 0.11 6.50 18.39
CA SER A 437 -0.59 7.43 19.27
C SER A 437 -0.88 8.75 18.54
N THR A 438 -1.49 9.68 19.28
CA THR A 438 -1.74 11.05 18.84
C THR A 438 -0.74 12.01 19.47
N ASP A 439 -0.50 13.16 18.84
CA ASP A 439 0.38 14.21 19.37
C ASP A 439 -0.23 15.00 20.55
N GLY A 440 -1.48 14.69 20.91
CA GLY A 440 -2.25 15.29 22.00
C GLY A 440 -2.86 16.66 21.70
N LYS A 441 -2.83 17.16 20.45
CA LYS A 441 -3.26 18.52 20.08
C LYS A 441 -4.35 18.52 19.01
N PRO A 442 -5.60 18.13 19.35
CA PRO A 442 -6.68 18.10 18.39
C PRO A 442 -7.08 19.52 17.96
N VAL A 443 -7.36 19.69 16.68
CA VAL A 443 -7.79 20.96 16.08
C VAL A 443 -9.24 20.83 15.61
N SER A 444 -10.13 21.73 16.05
CA SER A 444 -11.52 21.68 15.60
C SER A 444 -11.63 22.17 14.15
N LEU A 445 -12.29 21.36 13.31
CA LEU A 445 -12.64 21.69 11.92
C LEU A 445 -14.06 22.26 11.78
N GLY A 446 -14.73 22.52 12.91
CA GLY A 446 -16.06 23.14 12.97
C GLY A 446 -17.22 22.15 13.09
N GLY A 447 -18.43 22.72 13.20
CA GLY A 447 -19.69 22.01 13.42
C GLY A 447 -20.44 21.61 12.15
N GLY A 448 -21.56 20.90 12.32
CA GLY A 448 -22.48 20.53 11.22
C GLY A 448 -22.32 19.10 10.69
N TRP A 449 -21.37 18.34 11.22
CA TRP A 449 -21.06 16.98 10.78
C TRP A 449 -22.10 15.93 11.18
N ASN A 450 -23.07 16.30 12.03
CA ASN A 450 -24.26 15.48 12.29
C ASN A 450 -25.23 15.41 11.09
N ALA A 451 -24.97 16.16 10.02
CA ALA A 451 -25.69 16.01 8.75
C ALA A 451 -25.36 14.69 8.02
N TYR A 452 -24.31 13.96 8.43
CA TYR A 452 -23.82 12.75 7.78
C TYR A 452 -24.01 11.51 8.65
N ASN A 453 -24.40 10.40 8.02
CA ASN A 453 -24.53 9.09 8.65
C ASN A 453 -23.31 8.19 8.41
N HIS A 454 -22.53 8.44 7.35
CA HIS A 454 -21.20 7.83 7.18
C HIS A 454 -20.16 8.91 6.90
N ILE A 455 -18.99 8.74 7.52
CA ILE A 455 -17.75 9.48 7.25
C ILE A 455 -16.71 8.38 7.05
N VAL A 456 -15.94 8.44 5.97
CA VAL A 456 -14.93 7.42 5.61
C VAL A 456 -13.68 8.15 5.15
N GLY A 457 -12.53 7.78 5.72
CA GLY A 457 -11.23 8.21 5.20
C GLY A 457 -10.96 7.50 3.89
N ALA A 458 -11.01 8.23 2.78
CA ALA A 458 -11.09 7.64 1.44
C ALA A 458 -9.73 7.41 0.78
N GLY A 459 -8.61 7.69 1.48
CA GLY A 459 -7.31 7.79 0.82
C GLY A 459 -7.26 8.98 -0.14
N ASP A 460 -6.28 9.02 -1.02
CA ASP A 460 -6.15 10.06 -2.05
C ASP A 460 -7.06 9.74 -3.25
N LEU A 461 -8.34 10.12 -3.15
CA LEU A 461 -9.33 9.88 -4.20
C LEU A 461 -9.21 10.90 -5.34
N THR A 462 -8.62 12.07 -5.06
CA THR A 462 -8.36 13.13 -6.05
C THR A 462 -7.05 12.98 -6.80
N GLY A 463 -6.23 11.99 -6.44
CA GLY A 463 -4.90 11.75 -7.01
C GLY A 463 -3.95 12.92 -6.78
N ASP A 464 -4.23 13.79 -5.81
CA ASP A 464 -3.48 15.02 -5.57
C ASP A 464 -2.36 14.85 -4.53
N GLY A 465 -2.07 13.62 -4.13
CA GLY A 465 -1.07 13.25 -3.15
C GLY A 465 -1.50 13.46 -1.70
N VAL A 466 -2.71 13.97 -1.44
CA VAL A 466 -3.22 14.24 -0.10
C VAL A 466 -4.44 13.37 0.16
N PRO A 467 -4.55 12.73 1.35
CA PRO A 467 -5.73 11.96 1.69
C PRO A 467 -7.01 12.81 1.80
N ASP A 468 -8.08 12.26 1.27
CA ASP A 468 -9.43 12.80 1.24
C ASP A 468 -10.35 12.06 2.21
N ILE A 469 -11.55 12.62 2.40
CA ILE A 469 -12.66 11.87 3.00
C ILE A 469 -13.90 11.92 2.12
N VAL A 470 -14.72 10.89 2.26
CA VAL A 470 -16.09 10.91 1.75
C VAL A 470 -17.10 10.88 2.91
N ALA A 471 -18.23 11.55 2.71
CA ALA A 471 -19.32 11.57 3.67
C ALA A 471 -20.67 11.42 2.98
N THR A 472 -21.56 10.60 3.53
CA THR A 472 -22.91 10.43 2.99
C THR A 472 -23.95 11.06 3.90
N THR A 473 -24.93 11.71 3.25
CA THR A 473 -26.13 12.18 3.93
C THR A 473 -27.17 11.06 4.05
N PRO A 474 -28.12 11.14 4.99
CA PRO A 474 -29.21 10.17 5.07
C PRO A 474 -30.08 10.09 3.80
N GLY A 475 -30.14 11.19 3.04
CA GLY A 475 -30.79 11.22 1.71
C GLY A 475 -29.96 10.58 0.59
N GLY A 476 -28.76 10.10 0.90
CA GLY A 476 -27.86 9.35 0.02
C GLY A 476 -27.10 10.16 -1.00
N THR A 477 -26.94 11.47 -0.78
CA THR A 477 -25.88 12.22 -1.47
C THR A 477 -24.53 11.85 -0.86
N LEU A 478 -23.58 11.44 -1.71
CA LEU A 478 -22.18 11.25 -1.37
C LEU A 478 -21.42 12.53 -1.67
N TYR A 479 -20.71 13.04 -0.67
CA TYR A 479 -19.82 14.18 -0.78
C TYR A 479 -18.37 13.74 -0.66
N LEU A 480 -17.52 14.28 -1.52
CA LEU A 480 -16.07 14.30 -1.37
C LEU A 480 -15.66 15.58 -0.65
N TYR A 481 -14.71 15.45 0.27
CA TYR A 481 -14.00 16.53 0.92
C TYR A 481 -12.52 16.40 0.60
N PRO A 482 -12.02 17.21 -0.35
CA PRO A 482 -10.62 17.18 -0.73
C PRO A 482 -9.71 17.59 0.43
N GLY A 483 -8.64 16.85 0.68
CA GLY A 483 -7.59 17.23 1.63
C GLY A 483 -6.87 18.51 1.20
N LEU A 484 -6.21 19.17 2.16
CA LEU A 484 -5.37 20.35 1.88
C LEU A 484 -3.90 20.18 2.29
N GLY A 485 -3.52 19.02 2.83
CA GLY A 485 -2.15 18.73 3.26
C GLY A 485 -1.73 19.54 4.49
N ASN A 486 -2.69 20.00 5.29
CA ASN A 486 -2.44 20.80 6.50
C ASN A 486 -3.38 20.44 7.65
N GLY A 487 -4.00 19.26 7.58
CA GLY A 487 -5.00 18.81 8.56
C GLY A 487 -6.42 19.33 8.33
N ALA A 488 -6.68 20.08 7.23
CA ALA A 488 -8.00 20.60 6.89
C ALA A 488 -8.48 20.15 5.49
N PHE A 489 -9.73 20.48 5.18
CA PHE A 489 -10.40 20.13 3.91
C PHE A 489 -10.79 21.36 3.10
N GLY A 490 -10.76 21.19 1.78
CA GLY A 490 -11.30 22.14 0.81
C GLY A 490 -12.83 22.14 0.75
N SER A 491 -13.37 22.81 -0.27
CA SER A 491 -14.81 22.84 -0.50
C SER A 491 -15.34 21.47 -0.92
N ARG A 492 -16.38 20.98 -0.22
CA ARG A 492 -16.98 19.68 -0.56
C ARG A 492 -17.62 19.68 -1.96
N ARG A 493 -17.55 18.54 -2.65
CA ARG A 493 -18.18 18.29 -3.95
C ARG A 493 -19.18 17.15 -3.83
N ALA A 494 -20.36 17.28 -4.43
CA ALA A 494 -21.26 16.13 -4.56
C ALA A 494 -20.74 15.22 -5.67
N ILE A 495 -20.44 13.96 -5.35
CA ILE A 495 -19.83 12.99 -6.27
C ILE A 495 -20.71 11.75 -6.49
N GLY A 496 -21.87 11.68 -5.83
CA GLY A 496 -22.82 10.60 -6.05
C GLY A 496 -24.18 10.82 -5.39
N SER A 497 -25.15 10.04 -5.81
CA SER A 497 -26.51 9.98 -5.26
C SER A 497 -26.96 8.52 -5.12
N GLY A 498 -27.99 8.26 -4.31
CA GLY A 498 -28.51 6.90 -4.12
C GLY A 498 -27.77 6.07 -3.07
N TRP A 499 -26.81 6.66 -2.35
CA TRP A 499 -25.95 5.95 -1.39
C TRP A 499 -26.68 5.49 -0.12
N GLN A 500 -27.92 5.91 0.11
CA GLN A 500 -28.75 5.43 1.22
C GLN A 500 -29.09 3.93 1.12
N MET A 501 -28.82 3.30 -0.03
CA MET A 501 -28.97 1.85 -0.21
C MET A 501 -27.87 1.04 0.48
N TYR A 502 -26.75 1.67 0.85
CA TYR A 502 -25.61 1.01 1.48
C TYR A 502 -25.70 1.11 2.99
N GLY A 503 -25.58 -0.03 3.67
CA GLY A 503 -25.54 -0.06 5.13
C GLY A 503 -24.16 0.24 5.70
N ARG A 504 -23.11 0.02 4.91
CA ARG A 504 -21.70 0.19 5.31
C ARG A 504 -20.86 0.59 4.11
N ILE A 505 -19.84 1.41 4.37
CA ILE A 505 -18.91 1.93 3.38
C ILE A 505 -17.53 1.93 4.07
N ALA A 506 -16.51 1.46 3.34
CA ALA A 506 -15.12 1.47 3.77
C ALA A 506 -14.23 1.86 2.59
N ALA A 507 -12.98 2.21 2.87
CA ALA A 507 -11.98 2.50 1.85
C ALA A 507 -10.81 1.53 2.06
N PRO A 508 -10.63 0.55 1.17
CA PRO A 508 -9.54 -0.43 1.29
C PRO A 508 -8.17 0.14 0.92
N GLY A 509 -8.07 1.39 0.46
CA GLY A 509 -6.90 1.92 -0.23
C GLY A 509 -6.99 1.64 -1.72
N ASP A 510 -5.87 1.34 -2.38
CA ASP A 510 -5.83 0.94 -3.79
C ASP A 510 -6.07 -0.57 -3.93
N LEU A 511 -7.32 -0.96 -4.17
CA LEU A 511 -7.70 -2.36 -4.34
C LEU A 511 -7.40 -2.86 -5.76
N THR A 512 -7.31 -1.96 -6.75
CA THR A 512 -7.05 -2.29 -8.16
C THR A 512 -5.56 -2.30 -8.53
N GLY A 513 -4.71 -1.81 -7.64
CA GLY A 513 -3.26 -1.70 -7.85
C GLY A 513 -2.90 -0.67 -8.92
N ASP A 514 -3.78 0.29 -9.22
CA ASP A 514 -3.61 1.25 -10.33
C ASP A 514 -3.06 2.61 -9.90
N GLY A 515 -2.84 2.76 -8.60
CA GLY A 515 -2.36 3.92 -7.88
C GLY A 515 -3.41 4.94 -7.47
N LYS A 516 -4.67 4.51 -7.42
CA LYS A 516 -5.80 5.37 -7.07
C LYS A 516 -6.59 4.74 -5.93
N SER A 517 -7.00 5.56 -4.97
CA SER A 517 -7.77 5.05 -3.84
C SER A 517 -9.19 4.65 -4.25
N ASP A 518 -9.65 3.52 -3.72
CA ASP A 518 -10.94 2.91 -3.99
C ASP A 518 -11.91 3.02 -2.82
N LEU A 519 -13.19 2.72 -3.08
CA LEU A 519 -14.19 2.49 -2.05
C LEU A 519 -14.83 1.12 -2.18
N VAL A 520 -15.30 0.59 -1.06
CA VAL A 520 -16.26 -0.51 -1.07
C VAL A 520 -17.53 -0.16 -0.33
N ALA A 521 -18.64 -0.77 -0.74
CA ALA A 521 -19.94 -0.57 -0.12
C ALA A 521 -20.77 -1.84 -0.05
N VAL A 522 -21.48 -2.02 1.06
CA VAL A 522 -22.31 -3.20 1.32
C VAL A 522 -23.77 -2.87 1.13
N ASP A 523 -24.42 -3.54 0.16
CA ASP A 523 -25.85 -3.34 -0.10
C ASP A 523 -26.75 -4.14 0.87
N SER A 524 -28.05 -3.87 0.82
CA SER A 524 -29.04 -4.53 1.68
C SER A 524 -29.16 -6.04 1.45
N ALA A 525 -28.80 -6.54 0.27
CA ALA A 525 -28.78 -7.96 -0.05
C ALA A 525 -27.52 -8.66 0.50
N GLY A 526 -26.56 -7.89 1.04
CA GLY A 526 -25.31 -8.40 1.59
C GLY A 526 -24.22 -8.61 0.55
N ARG A 527 -24.34 -7.98 -0.62
CA ARG A 527 -23.26 -7.94 -1.61
C ARG A 527 -22.25 -6.85 -1.28
N LEU A 528 -20.98 -7.13 -1.55
CA LEU A 528 -19.91 -6.15 -1.51
C LEU A 528 -19.64 -5.62 -2.92
N TRP A 529 -19.67 -4.30 -3.05
CA TRP A 529 -19.40 -3.59 -4.29
C TRP A 529 -18.09 -2.83 -4.18
N LEU A 530 -17.17 -3.04 -5.12
CA LEU A 530 -16.01 -2.19 -5.36
C LEU A 530 -16.41 -1.00 -6.22
N TYR A 531 -15.92 0.17 -5.86
CA TYR A 531 -15.97 1.40 -6.62
C TYR A 531 -14.55 1.82 -6.95
N PRO A 532 -14.03 1.47 -8.14
CA PRO A 532 -12.68 1.82 -8.55
C PRO A 532 -12.54 3.34 -8.65
N GLY A 533 -11.52 3.91 -8.03
CA GLY A 533 -11.18 5.32 -8.09
C GLY A 533 -10.69 5.73 -9.47
N LEU A 534 -11.02 6.95 -9.90
CA LEU A 534 -10.48 7.54 -11.12
C LEU A 534 -9.37 8.56 -10.85
N GLY A 535 -9.04 8.81 -9.58
CA GLY A 535 -7.98 9.75 -9.20
C GLY A 535 -8.34 11.19 -9.54
N ASP A 536 -9.63 11.52 -9.67
CA ASP A 536 -10.14 12.88 -9.92
C ASP A 536 -11.28 13.27 -8.94
N GLY A 537 -11.44 12.44 -7.90
CA GLY A 537 -12.53 12.51 -6.94
C GLY A 537 -13.79 11.74 -7.35
N THR A 538 -13.76 10.97 -8.45
CA THR A 538 -14.89 10.17 -8.93
C THR A 538 -14.54 8.68 -9.08
N PHE A 539 -15.53 7.87 -9.44
CA PHE A 539 -15.40 6.42 -9.54
C PHE A 539 -15.77 5.90 -10.92
N ALA A 540 -15.11 4.82 -11.33
CA ALA A 540 -15.52 3.99 -12.45
C ALA A 540 -16.86 3.28 -12.16
N LYS A 541 -17.28 2.43 -13.10
CA LYS A 541 -18.44 1.56 -12.88
C LYS A 541 -18.14 0.59 -11.73
N ARG A 542 -19.05 0.51 -10.76
CA ARG A 542 -18.90 -0.43 -9.64
C ARG A 542 -18.89 -1.89 -10.09
N GLU A 543 -18.15 -2.71 -9.35
CA GLU A 543 -17.99 -4.14 -9.57
C GLU A 543 -18.43 -4.97 -8.36
N GLU A 544 -19.02 -6.14 -8.58
CA GLU A 544 -19.43 -7.02 -7.48
C GLU A 544 -18.25 -7.90 -7.08
N ILE A 545 -17.70 -7.68 -5.89
CA ILE A 545 -16.53 -8.42 -5.36
C ILE A 545 -16.90 -9.35 -4.19
N GLY A 546 -18.14 -9.28 -3.71
CA GLY A 546 -18.67 -10.21 -2.71
C GLY A 546 -20.14 -10.51 -2.97
N THR A 547 -20.50 -11.78 -3.09
CA THR A 547 -21.84 -12.20 -3.56
C THR A 547 -22.92 -12.22 -2.48
N SER A 548 -22.56 -12.39 -1.20
CA SER A 548 -23.52 -12.39 -0.09
C SER A 548 -22.81 -12.32 1.28
N GLY A 549 -23.59 -12.13 2.35
CA GLY A 549 -23.14 -12.30 3.74
C GLY A 549 -22.49 -11.06 4.38
N TRP A 550 -22.11 -10.05 3.59
CA TRP A 550 -21.47 -8.83 4.09
C TRP A 550 -22.39 -7.97 4.96
N ASN A 551 -23.71 -8.08 4.77
CA ASN A 551 -24.68 -7.40 5.62
C ASN A 551 -24.79 -7.99 7.04
N GLY A 552 -24.21 -9.18 7.26
CA GLY A 552 -24.15 -9.82 8.57
C GLY A 552 -23.14 -9.18 9.53
N PHE A 553 -22.10 -8.50 9.00
CA PHE A 553 -21.17 -7.74 9.81
C PHE A 553 -21.90 -6.59 10.52
N HIS A 554 -21.46 -6.21 11.71
CA HIS A 554 -21.89 -4.99 12.37
C HIS A 554 -21.27 -3.77 11.66
N ASP A 555 -19.95 -3.80 11.44
CA ASP A 555 -19.17 -2.75 10.81
C ASP A 555 -18.12 -3.32 9.84
N ILE A 556 -17.74 -2.50 8.86
CA ILE A 556 -16.54 -2.67 8.03
C ILE A 556 -15.76 -1.35 8.05
N SER A 557 -14.43 -1.42 8.02
CA SER A 557 -13.56 -0.23 8.04
C SER A 557 -12.36 -0.39 7.15
#